data_AF-A0AAD5Q0S3-F1
#
_entry.id   AF-A0AAD5Q0S3-F1
#
_cell.length_a   1.000
_cell.length_b   1.000
_cell.length_c   1.000
_cell.angle_alpha   90.00
_cell.angle_beta   90.00
_cell.angle_gamma   90.00
#
_symmetry.space_group_name_H-M   'P 1'
#
loop_
_entity.id
_entity.type
_entity.pdbx_description
1 polymer ?
#
loop_
_entity_poly.entity_id
_entity_poly.type
_entity_poly.pdbx_seq_one_letter_code
_entity_poly.pdbx_strand_id
1 'polypeptide(L)'
;MFPLIETEGRVKHKLIERLEMWKAVSIETMRLLKELLWLFQLAYPHTSDGMLWDSDLVIPLYWKREHVSAASHSSLQEHDSVTLQWEYVFRVYLPENLFEKYCVQNYAISASCDRQHTRDWHRLRRDDATGIVVDKREVSIEGDSFSAVAITVSAQSTEMAWRELVMFCMSMERLLESYPEVLCRHRRRPCCRQT
;
A
#
# COMPACT_ATOMS: atom_id res chain seq x y z
N MET A 1 8.98 22.74 4.11
CA MET A 1 7.93 21.74 4.42
C MET A 1 8.60 20.68 5.30
N PHE A 2 7.85 19.91 6.12
CA PHE A 2 8.46 19.09 7.17
C PHE A 2 9.05 17.80 6.57
N PRO A 3 10.33 17.45 6.80
CA PRO A 3 11.00 16.34 6.13
C PRO A 3 10.25 15.00 6.23
N LEU A 4 9.68 14.68 7.40
CA LEU A 4 8.90 13.47 7.64
C LEU A 4 7.61 13.38 6.79
N ILE A 5 7.00 14.52 6.48
CA ILE A 5 5.83 14.57 5.61
C ILE A 5 6.27 14.31 4.17
N GLU A 6 7.38 14.94 3.74
CA GLU A 6 7.91 14.80 2.38
C GLU A 6 8.46 13.40 2.07
N THR A 7 9.00 12.70 3.06
CA THR A 7 9.59 11.37 2.86
C THR A 7 8.59 10.25 3.11
N GLU A 8 7.90 10.30 4.25
CA GLU A 8 7.11 9.18 4.77
C GLU A 8 5.61 9.45 4.75
N GLY A 9 5.19 10.66 4.36
CA GLY A 9 3.80 11.10 4.50
C GLY A 9 3.35 11.16 5.96
N ARG A 10 4.28 11.16 6.92
CA ARG A 10 3.98 11.06 8.34
C ARG A 10 3.76 12.45 8.95
N VAL A 11 2.53 12.69 9.39
CA VAL A 11 2.14 13.89 10.12
C VAL A 11 2.05 13.57 11.60
N LYS A 12 3.03 14.08 12.37
CA LYS A 12 3.02 13.92 13.82
C LYS A 12 1.87 14.69 14.46
N HIS A 13 1.18 14.10 15.45
CA HIS A 13 0.09 14.80 16.14
C HIS A 13 0.56 16.11 16.78
N LYS A 14 1.74 16.12 17.42
CA LYS A 14 2.36 17.32 17.99
C LYS A 14 2.58 18.46 16.98
N LEU A 15 2.64 18.14 15.69
CA LEU A 15 2.71 19.17 14.65
C LEU A 15 1.34 19.80 14.39
N ILE A 16 0.28 18.98 14.38
CA ILE A 16 -1.12 19.43 14.24
C ILE A 16 -1.48 20.39 15.38
N GLU A 17 -1.13 20.05 16.62
CA GLU A 17 -1.39 20.88 17.81
C GLU A 17 -0.73 22.28 17.74
N ARG A 18 0.37 22.42 16.99
CA ARG A 18 1.08 23.70 16.84
C ARG A 18 0.41 24.65 15.87
N LEU A 19 -0.46 24.14 15.00
CA LEU A 19 -1.16 24.94 14.00
C LEU A 19 -2.25 25.76 14.70
N GLU A 20 -2.30 27.07 14.43
CA GLU A 20 -3.24 27.97 15.11
C GLU A 20 -4.70 27.56 14.94
N MET A 21 -5.06 27.08 13.74
CA MET A 21 -6.42 26.61 13.43
C MET A 21 -6.87 25.40 14.26
N TRP A 22 -5.94 24.69 14.91
CA TRP A 22 -6.21 23.51 15.72
C TRP A 22 -6.27 23.78 17.22
N LYS A 23 -5.85 24.98 17.68
CA LYS A 23 -5.84 25.35 19.12
C LYS A 23 -7.22 25.32 19.77
N ALA A 24 -8.27 25.58 18.99
CA ALA A 24 -9.66 25.62 19.47
C ALA A 24 -10.42 24.30 19.22
N VAL A 25 -9.79 23.31 18.60
CA VAL A 25 -10.44 22.03 18.28
C VAL A 25 -10.43 21.14 19.51
N SER A 26 -11.61 20.69 19.96
CA SER A 26 -11.69 19.76 21.08
C SER A 26 -11.08 18.41 20.72
N ILE A 27 -10.61 17.67 21.73
CA ILE A 27 -10.06 16.31 21.58
C ILE A 27 -11.01 15.41 20.79
N GLU A 28 -12.30 15.46 21.13
CA GLU A 28 -13.34 14.67 20.48
C GLU A 28 -13.52 15.04 19.00
N THR A 29 -13.54 16.33 18.68
CA THR A 29 -13.63 16.80 17.29
C THR A 29 -12.39 16.36 16.49
N MET A 30 -11.21 16.39 17.11
CA MET A 30 -9.98 15.94 16.45
C MET A 30 -10.01 14.45 16.14
N ARG A 31 -10.47 13.63 17.09
CA ARG A 31 -10.67 12.19 16.89
C ARG A 31 -11.61 11.93 15.71
N LEU A 32 -12.78 12.58 15.69
CA LEU A 32 -13.77 12.44 14.62
C LEU A 32 -13.22 12.87 13.25
N LEU A 33 -12.47 13.99 13.18
CA LEU A 33 -11.84 14.44 11.94
C LEU A 33 -10.82 13.41 11.42
N LYS A 34 -10.02 12.83 12.31
CA LYS A 34 -9.07 11.78 11.94
C LYS A 34 -9.78 10.50 11.47
N GLU A 35 -10.87 10.11 12.14
CA GLU A 35 -11.71 8.98 11.71
C GLU A 35 -12.35 9.22 10.35
N LEU A 36 -12.79 10.44 10.05
CA LEU A 36 -13.29 10.81 8.72
C LEU A 36 -12.19 10.71 7.65
N LEU A 37 -10.97 11.17 7.93
CA LEU A 37 -9.84 11.01 7.01
C LEU A 37 -9.55 9.52 6.72
N TRP A 38 -9.70 8.67 7.72
CA TRP A 38 -9.52 7.23 7.56
C TRP A 38 -10.67 6.58 6.78
N LEU A 39 -11.92 6.94 7.11
CA LEU A 39 -13.11 6.45 6.41
C LEU A 39 -13.10 6.83 4.91
N PHE A 40 -12.63 8.02 4.58
CA PHE A 40 -12.44 8.46 3.19
C PHE A 40 -11.18 7.91 2.52
N GLN A 41 -10.46 7.01 3.20
CA GLN A 41 -9.23 6.39 2.73
C GLN A 41 -8.14 7.41 2.34
N LEU A 42 -8.04 8.51 3.08
CA LEU A 42 -7.05 9.57 2.86
C LEU A 42 -5.84 9.45 3.78
N ALA A 43 -6.04 8.88 4.97
CA ALA A 43 -5.00 8.69 5.97
C ALA A 43 -5.25 7.42 6.79
N TYR A 44 -4.22 6.96 7.51
CA TYR A 44 -4.33 5.87 8.48
C TYR A 44 -3.42 6.13 9.69
N PRO A 45 -3.67 5.51 10.86
CA PRO A 45 -2.83 5.72 12.02
C PRO A 45 -1.46 5.06 11.81
N HIS A 46 -0.40 5.73 12.25
CA HIS A 46 0.95 5.20 12.11
C HIS A 46 1.14 3.87 12.90
N THR A 47 0.50 3.76 14.06
CA THR A 47 0.56 2.60 14.95
C THR A 47 -0.64 1.66 14.79
N SER A 48 -0.53 0.45 15.34
CA SER A 48 -1.57 -0.59 15.31
C SER A 48 -2.76 -0.31 16.22
N ASP A 49 -2.67 0.67 17.12
CA ASP A 49 -3.68 0.94 18.16
C ASP A 49 -4.95 1.63 17.64
N GLY A 50 -5.06 1.79 16.32
CA GLY A 50 -6.18 2.46 15.67
C GLY A 50 -6.08 3.98 15.73
N MET A 51 -7.18 4.64 15.37
CA MET A 51 -7.21 6.10 15.21
C MET A 51 -7.49 6.81 16.54
N LEU A 52 -6.47 6.92 17.39
CA LEU A 52 -6.56 7.69 18.63
C LEU A 52 -6.49 9.20 18.39
N TRP A 53 -6.95 10.00 19.34
CA TRP A 53 -6.95 11.46 19.24
C TRP A 53 -5.53 12.04 19.07
N ASP A 54 -4.54 11.41 19.68
CA ASP A 54 -3.11 11.78 19.67
C ASP A 54 -2.27 10.96 18.68
N SER A 55 -2.90 10.09 17.89
CA SER A 55 -2.21 9.26 16.91
C SER A 55 -1.48 10.10 15.85
N ASP A 56 -0.28 9.68 15.47
CA ASP A 56 0.36 10.18 14.26
C ASP A 56 -0.39 9.64 13.03
N LEU A 57 -0.49 10.46 11.99
CA LEU A 57 -1.14 10.08 10.73
C LEU A 57 -0.10 9.75 9.68
N VAL A 58 -0.41 8.78 8.83
CA VAL A 58 0.27 8.57 7.55
C VAL A 58 -0.71 8.96 6.44
N ILE A 59 -0.26 9.83 5.54
CA ILE A 59 -1.03 10.32 4.39
C ILE A 59 -0.27 9.90 3.12
N PRO A 60 -0.66 8.79 2.47
CA PRO A 60 0.08 8.23 1.33
C PRO A 60 0.26 9.17 0.14
N LEU A 61 -0.64 10.16 -0.01
CA LEU A 61 -0.54 11.18 -1.05
C LEU A 61 0.80 11.94 -1.01
N TYR A 62 1.38 12.11 0.17
CA TYR A 62 2.65 12.83 0.38
C TYR A 62 3.89 11.94 0.29
N TRP A 63 3.75 10.65 0.04
CA TRP A 63 4.92 9.78 -0.18
C TRP A 63 5.72 10.24 -1.40
N LYS A 64 7.04 10.01 -1.36
CA LYS A 64 7.88 10.28 -2.52
C LYS A 64 7.49 9.38 -3.68
N ARG A 65 7.50 9.95 -4.89
CA ARG A 65 7.55 9.18 -6.12
C ARG A 65 9.01 8.84 -6.35
N GLU A 66 9.32 7.55 -6.41
CA GLU A 66 10.64 7.10 -6.81
C GLU A 66 10.55 6.70 -8.28
N HIS A 67 11.23 7.47 -9.15
CA HIS A 67 11.47 7.04 -10.53
C HIS A 67 12.55 5.95 -10.53
N VAL A 68 12.23 4.77 -10.00
CA VAL A 68 13.18 3.66 -9.91
C VAL A 68 12.91 2.68 -11.05
N SER A 69 13.93 2.54 -11.89
CA SER A 69 14.07 1.49 -12.90
C SER A 69 13.74 0.12 -12.27
N ALA A 70 12.92 -0.67 -12.97
CA ALA A 70 12.37 -1.97 -12.58
C ALA A 70 13.39 -3.04 -12.08
N ALA A 71 14.68 -2.72 -12.05
CA ALA A 71 15.77 -3.60 -11.66
C ALA A 71 16.09 -3.61 -10.14
N SER A 72 15.51 -2.72 -9.32
CA SER A 72 16.02 -2.47 -7.95
C SER A 72 15.26 -3.17 -6.82
N HIS A 73 14.10 -3.77 -7.08
CA HIS A 73 13.28 -4.43 -6.04
C HIS A 73 13.59 -5.93 -5.87
N SER A 74 14.71 -6.40 -6.44
CA SER A 74 15.12 -7.81 -6.53
C SER A 74 15.58 -8.46 -5.21
N SER A 75 15.45 -7.82 -4.05
CA SER A 75 15.95 -8.36 -2.78
C SER A 75 14.87 -9.02 -1.89
N LEU A 76 13.84 -9.63 -2.49
CA LEU A 76 12.94 -10.56 -1.78
C LEU A 76 13.44 -12.01 -1.78
N GLN A 77 14.47 -12.33 -2.56
CA GLN A 77 15.07 -13.66 -2.56
C GLN A 77 16.00 -13.82 -1.35
N GLU A 78 15.41 -14.26 -0.24
CA GLU A 78 16.16 -14.99 0.77
C GLU A 78 16.37 -16.42 0.26
N HIS A 79 17.57 -16.98 0.46
CA HIS A 79 17.89 -18.36 0.10
C HIS A 79 16.81 -19.29 0.69
N ASP A 80 16.24 -20.17 -0.13
CA ASP A 80 15.16 -21.14 0.19
C ASP A 80 13.72 -20.60 0.36
N SER A 81 13.41 -19.40 -0.17
CA SER A 81 12.04 -18.87 -0.15
C SER A 81 11.22 -19.22 -1.42
N VAL A 82 9.94 -19.58 -1.22
CA VAL A 82 8.95 -19.71 -2.28
C VAL A 82 8.38 -18.34 -2.62
N THR A 83 8.47 -17.96 -3.90
CA THR A 83 7.90 -16.70 -4.39
C THR A 83 6.67 -16.94 -5.25
N LEU A 84 5.56 -16.27 -4.94
CA LEU A 84 4.33 -16.24 -5.74
C LEU A 84 4.02 -14.81 -6.17
N GLN A 85 3.48 -14.65 -7.38
CA GLN A 85 3.14 -13.35 -7.92
C GLN A 85 1.77 -13.36 -8.61
N TRP A 86 1.00 -12.32 -8.33
CA TRP A 86 -0.29 -12.04 -8.95
C TRP A 86 -0.31 -10.66 -9.60
N GLU A 87 -0.90 -10.56 -10.78
CA GLU A 87 -0.89 -9.33 -11.57
C GLU A 87 -2.29 -8.85 -11.92
N TYR A 88 -2.53 -7.57 -11.66
CA TYR A 88 -3.72 -6.83 -12.07
C TYR A 88 -3.36 -5.92 -13.25
N VAL A 89 -3.79 -6.27 -14.46
CA VAL A 89 -3.50 -5.48 -15.67
C VAL A 89 -4.68 -4.57 -16.01
N PHE A 90 -4.42 -3.27 -16.10
CA PHE A 90 -5.42 -2.22 -16.35
C PHE A 90 -5.38 -1.80 -17.82
N ARG A 91 -6.37 -2.24 -18.61
CA ARG A 91 -6.39 -2.03 -20.07
C ARG A 91 -6.81 -0.63 -20.52
N VAL A 92 -7.46 0.14 -19.66
CA VAL A 92 -7.97 1.48 -20.00
C VAL A 92 -7.12 2.53 -19.29
N TYR A 93 -7.15 2.52 -17.96
CA TYR A 93 -6.30 3.35 -17.12
C TYR A 93 -6.18 2.72 -15.72
N LEU A 94 -5.10 3.04 -15.02
CA LEU A 94 -4.91 2.75 -13.60
C LEU A 94 -5.39 3.98 -12.81
N PRO A 95 -6.38 3.87 -11.91
CA PRO A 95 -6.79 5.03 -11.10
C PRO A 95 -5.65 5.58 -10.26
N GLU A 96 -5.43 6.89 -10.33
CA GLU A 96 -4.25 7.53 -9.73
C GLU A 96 -4.13 7.30 -8.22
N ASN A 97 -5.27 7.20 -7.52
CA ASN A 97 -5.37 7.03 -6.08
C ASN A 97 -5.59 5.57 -5.64
N LEU A 98 -5.58 4.60 -6.58
CA LEU A 98 -5.82 3.19 -6.26
C LEU A 98 -4.79 2.70 -5.24
N PHE A 99 -3.53 3.06 -5.45
CA PHE A 99 -2.43 2.57 -4.64
C PHE A 99 -2.44 3.16 -3.23
N GLU A 100 -2.67 4.46 -3.11
CA GLU A 100 -2.83 5.17 -1.84
C GLU A 100 -3.96 4.55 -1.02
N LYS A 101 -5.12 4.34 -1.64
CA LYS A 101 -6.27 3.71 -0.98
C LYS A 101 -6.02 2.25 -0.61
N TYR A 102 -5.28 1.51 -1.46
CA TYR A 102 -4.87 0.15 -1.15
C TYR A 102 -4.03 0.09 0.11
N CYS A 103 -3.04 1.00 0.26
CA CYS A 103 -2.22 1.07 1.46
C CYS A 103 -3.04 1.44 2.69
N VAL A 104 -3.97 2.40 2.57
CA VAL A 104 -4.87 2.76 3.69
C VAL A 104 -5.75 1.57 4.09
N GLN A 105 -6.31 0.83 3.14
CA GLN A 105 -7.16 -0.33 3.43
C GLN A 105 -6.40 -1.47 4.11
N ASN A 106 -5.13 -1.68 3.73
CA ASN A 106 -4.28 -2.73 4.28
C ASN A 106 -3.46 -2.29 5.50
N TYR A 107 -3.71 -1.09 6.05
CA TYR A 107 -2.86 -0.54 7.10
C TYR A 107 -2.77 -1.45 8.33
N ALA A 108 -3.88 -2.06 8.77
CA ALA A 108 -3.91 -2.91 9.97
C ALA A 108 -3.01 -4.14 9.81
N ILE A 109 -2.98 -4.73 8.61
CA ILE A 109 -2.10 -5.85 8.27
C ILE A 109 -0.63 -5.40 8.30
N SER A 110 -0.38 -4.16 7.88
CA SER A 110 0.96 -3.56 7.81
C SER A 110 1.46 -2.97 9.13
N ALA A 111 0.58 -2.73 10.11
CA ALA A 111 0.88 -1.90 11.28
C ALA A 111 1.89 -2.55 12.23
N SER A 112 1.94 -3.88 12.25
CA SER A 112 2.90 -4.68 13.01
C SER A 112 4.13 -5.12 12.21
N CYS A 113 4.24 -4.70 10.94
CA CYS A 113 5.31 -5.12 10.04
C CYS A 113 6.34 -4.00 9.84
N ASP A 114 7.55 -4.40 9.46
CA ASP A 114 8.53 -3.47 8.92
C ASP A 114 8.07 -3.00 7.54
N ARG A 115 7.97 -1.68 7.37
CA ARG A 115 7.37 -1.03 6.21
C ARG A 115 8.37 -0.18 5.48
N GLN A 116 8.40 -0.35 4.16
CA GLN A 116 9.06 0.58 3.25
C GLN A 116 8.09 0.92 2.14
N HIS A 117 8.02 2.19 1.74
CA HIS A 117 7.00 2.63 0.82
C HIS A 117 7.42 3.85 0.02
N THR A 118 6.87 3.91 -1.18
CA THR A 118 6.81 5.06 -2.07
C THR A 118 5.38 5.14 -2.62
N ARG A 119 5.08 6.12 -3.48
CA ARG A 119 3.77 6.15 -4.18
C ARG A 119 3.60 5.07 -5.24
N ASP A 120 4.66 4.36 -5.57
CA ASP A 120 4.68 3.40 -6.67
C ASP A 120 4.91 1.96 -6.21
N TRP A 121 5.47 1.77 -5.01
CA TRP A 121 5.63 0.45 -4.41
C TRP A 121 5.55 0.50 -2.88
N HIS A 122 5.14 -0.61 -2.27
CA HIS A 122 5.22 -0.79 -0.83
C HIS A 122 5.66 -2.21 -0.51
N ARG A 123 6.51 -2.31 0.51
CA ARG A 123 7.10 -3.56 1.00
C ARG A 123 6.72 -3.74 2.46
N LEU A 124 6.26 -4.94 2.76
CA LEU A 124 5.98 -5.41 4.11
C LEU A 124 6.90 -6.59 4.39
N ARG A 125 7.63 -6.53 5.50
CA ARG A 125 8.38 -7.68 6.02
C ARG A 125 7.75 -8.07 7.35
N ARG A 126 7.25 -9.30 7.43
CA ARG A 126 6.75 -9.92 8.65
C ARG A 126 7.74 -10.98 9.05
N ASP A 127 8.53 -10.64 10.07
CA ASP A 127 9.64 -11.46 10.56
C ASP A 127 10.64 -11.82 9.43
N ASP A 128 11.55 -12.77 9.69
CA ASP A 128 12.48 -13.31 8.69
C ASP A 128 11.86 -14.43 7.84
N ALA A 129 10.52 -14.57 7.86
CA ALA A 129 9.82 -15.69 7.23
C ALA A 129 8.90 -15.29 6.06
N THR A 130 8.53 -14.01 5.95
CA THR A 130 7.59 -13.56 4.91
C THR A 130 7.86 -12.12 4.48
N GLY A 131 7.99 -11.92 3.17
CA GLY A 131 8.07 -10.62 2.53
C GLY A 131 6.96 -10.43 1.50
N ILE A 132 6.31 -9.27 1.51
CA ILE A 132 5.31 -8.88 0.52
C ILE A 132 5.80 -7.60 -0.16
N VAL A 133 5.72 -7.55 -1.48
CA VAL A 133 5.92 -6.34 -2.28
C VAL A 133 4.72 -6.15 -3.17
N VAL A 134 4.19 -4.93 -3.19
CA VAL A 134 3.17 -4.52 -4.15
C VAL A 134 3.68 -3.31 -4.88
N ASP A 135 3.76 -3.40 -6.20
CA ASP A 135 4.36 -2.38 -7.05
C ASP A 135 3.52 -2.09 -8.28
N LYS A 136 3.52 -0.82 -8.70
CA LYS A 136 3.04 -0.37 -10.00
C LYS A 136 4.13 -0.64 -11.03
N ARG A 137 3.72 -1.17 -12.18
CA ARG A 137 4.63 -1.46 -13.29
C ARG A 137 3.93 -1.31 -14.63
N GLU A 138 4.72 -1.38 -15.68
CA GLU A 138 4.25 -1.44 -17.05
C GLU A 138 4.44 -2.87 -17.60
N VAL A 139 3.43 -3.39 -18.28
CA VAL A 139 3.46 -4.72 -18.91
C VAL A 139 3.12 -4.60 -20.38
N SER A 140 3.91 -5.27 -21.24
CA SER A 140 3.65 -5.30 -22.68
C SER A 140 2.84 -6.55 -23.03
N ILE A 141 1.69 -6.37 -23.69
CA ILE A 141 0.81 -7.44 -24.16
C ILE A 141 0.47 -7.18 -25.61
N GLU A 142 0.80 -8.11 -26.51
CA GLU A 142 0.48 -8.02 -27.94
C GLU A 142 1.07 -6.76 -28.62
N GLY A 143 2.15 -6.19 -28.07
CA GLY A 143 2.80 -4.99 -28.57
C GLY A 143 2.37 -3.70 -27.88
N ASP A 144 1.29 -3.73 -27.10
CA ASP A 144 0.79 -2.58 -26.36
C ASP A 144 1.26 -2.58 -24.90
N SER A 145 1.58 -1.40 -24.36
CA SER A 145 1.96 -1.20 -22.97
C SER A 145 0.76 -0.87 -22.10
N PHE A 146 0.62 -1.57 -20.97
CA PHE A 146 -0.44 -1.36 -20.00
C PHE A 146 0.11 -1.14 -18.61
N SER A 147 -0.54 -0.28 -17.83
CA SER A 147 -0.27 -0.18 -16.40
C SER A 147 -0.77 -1.43 -15.68
N ALA A 148 0.03 -1.93 -14.73
CA ALA A 148 -0.31 -3.07 -13.91
C ALA A 148 0.09 -2.83 -12.46
N VAL A 149 -0.56 -3.56 -11.55
CA VAL A 149 -0.14 -3.69 -10.16
C VAL A 149 0.23 -5.14 -9.90
N ALA A 150 1.46 -5.38 -9.44
CA ALA A 150 1.91 -6.68 -8.97
C ALA A 150 1.65 -6.82 -7.47
N ILE A 151 1.33 -8.03 -7.03
CA ILE A 151 1.45 -8.44 -5.63
C ILE A 151 2.38 -9.65 -5.63
N THR A 152 3.55 -9.50 -5.02
CA THR A 152 4.59 -10.50 -4.92
C THR A 152 4.77 -10.89 -3.47
N VAL A 153 4.70 -12.19 -3.18
CA VAL A 153 4.88 -12.74 -1.83
C VAL A 153 6.03 -13.73 -1.87
N SER A 154 6.99 -13.56 -0.97
CA SER A 154 8.07 -14.49 -0.67
C SER A 154 7.86 -15.05 0.73
N ALA A 155 7.88 -16.38 0.88
CA ALA A 155 7.73 -17.04 2.17
C ALA A 155 8.47 -18.38 2.24
N GLN A 156 8.68 -18.91 3.45
CA GLN A 156 9.38 -20.19 3.67
C GLN A 156 8.64 -21.43 3.11
N SER A 157 7.34 -21.34 2.86
CA SER A 157 6.55 -22.42 2.28
C SER A 157 5.50 -21.92 1.30
N THR A 158 5.13 -22.79 0.35
CA THR A 158 4.07 -22.52 -0.63
C THR A 158 2.73 -22.22 0.04
N GLU A 159 2.41 -22.88 1.15
CA GLU A 159 1.17 -22.66 1.89
C GLU A 159 1.14 -21.25 2.51
N MET A 160 2.24 -20.81 3.13
CA MET A 160 2.35 -19.46 3.67
C MET A 160 2.28 -18.41 2.57
N ALA A 161 2.99 -18.63 1.46
CA ALA A 161 2.97 -17.71 0.33
C ALA A 161 1.57 -17.54 -0.25
N TRP A 162 0.82 -18.65 -0.43
CA TRP A 162 -0.56 -18.60 -0.91
C TRP A 162 -1.50 -17.89 0.06
N ARG A 163 -1.39 -18.17 1.36
CA ARG A 163 -2.24 -17.56 2.38
C ARG A 163 -2.11 -16.03 2.35
N GLU A 164 -0.89 -15.52 2.34
CA GLU A 164 -0.66 -14.07 2.29
C GLU A 164 -1.09 -13.50 0.94
N LEU A 165 -0.75 -14.16 -0.18
CA LEU A 165 -1.12 -13.69 -1.52
C LEU A 165 -2.64 -13.53 -1.65
N VAL A 166 -3.41 -14.52 -1.18
CA VAL A 166 -4.88 -14.47 -1.23
C VAL A 166 -5.41 -13.30 -0.40
N MET A 167 -4.88 -13.05 0.80
CA MET A 167 -5.32 -11.92 1.62
C MET A 167 -5.13 -10.58 0.90
N PHE A 168 -3.93 -10.34 0.33
CA PHE A 168 -3.63 -9.10 -0.39
C PHE A 168 -4.43 -8.98 -1.71
N CYS A 169 -4.67 -10.09 -2.41
CA CYS A 169 -5.52 -10.11 -3.60
C CYS A 169 -6.98 -9.82 -3.25
N MET A 170 -7.57 -10.47 -2.23
CA MET A 170 -8.94 -10.21 -1.79
C MET A 170 -9.13 -8.73 -1.39
N SER A 171 -8.12 -8.15 -0.76
CA SER A 171 -8.12 -6.72 -0.44
C SER A 171 -8.14 -5.85 -1.70
N MET A 172 -7.33 -6.18 -2.72
CA MET A 172 -7.34 -5.48 -4.00
C MET A 172 -8.70 -5.60 -4.70
N GLU A 173 -9.28 -6.81 -4.75
CA GLU A 173 -10.58 -7.05 -5.37
C GLU A 173 -11.69 -6.19 -4.73
N ARG A 174 -11.77 -6.18 -3.39
CA ARG A 174 -12.73 -5.31 -2.67
C ARG A 174 -12.52 -3.84 -2.98
N LEU A 175 -11.27 -3.39 -3.12
CA LEU A 175 -10.99 -2.01 -3.48
C LEU A 175 -11.46 -1.71 -4.90
N LEU A 176 -11.24 -2.63 -5.85
CA LEU A 176 -11.66 -2.47 -7.24
C LEU A 176 -13.18 -2.40 -7.40
N GLU A 177 -13.97 -2.97 -6.48
CA GLU A 177 -15.44 -2.81 -6.46
C GLU A 177 -15.87 -1.34 -6.31
N SER A 178 -15.03 -0.49 -5.69
CA SER A 178 -15.27 0.96 -5.63
C SER A 178 -14.95 1.70 -6.94
N TYR A 179 -14.43 0.99 -7.96
CA TYR A 179 -14.10 1.49 -9.30
C TYR A 179 -14.87 0.69 -10.37
N PRO A 180 -16.19 0.91 -10.51
CA PRO A 180 -17.04 0.11 -11.40
C PRO A 180 -16.57 0.10 -12.86
N GLU A 181 -15.98 1.20 -13.35
CA GLU A 181 -15.45 1.30 -14.72
C GLU A 181 -14.21 0.43 -14.96
N VAL A 182 -13.47 0.12 -13.90
CA VAL A 182 -12.22 -0.66 -13.94
C VAL A 182 -12.49 -2.16 -13.75
N LEU A 183 -13.47 -2.50 -12.90
CA LEU A 183 -13.81 -3.87 -12.54
C LEU A 183 -14.15 -4.74 -13.76
N CYS A 184 -14.85 -4.18 -14.76
CA CYS A 184 -15.25 -4.94 -15.96
C CYS A 184 -14.13 -5.19 -16.98
N ARG A 185 -12.92 -4.62 -16.81
CA ARG A 185 -11.92 -4.54 -17.89
C ARG A 185 -10.48 -4.81 -17.48
N HIS A 186 -10.24 -5.29 -16.26
CA HIS A 186 -8.92 -5.78 -15.85
C HIS A 186 -8.78 -7.28 -16.15
N ARG A 187 -7.56 -7.73 -16.51
CA ARG A 187 -7.26 -9.15 -16.72
C ARG A 187 -6.38 -9.64 -15.58
N ARG A 188 -6.76 -10.76 -14.98
CA ARG A 188 -5.99 -11.43 -13.93
C ARG A 188 -4.97 -12.37 -14.57
N ARG A 189 -3.72 -12.34 -14.10
CA ARG A 189 -2.69 -13.29 -14.51
C ARG A 189 -1.94 -13.82 -13.28
N PRO A 190 -1.96 -15.14 -13.02
CA PRO A 190 -0.95 -15.75 -12.18
C PRO A 190 0.38 -15.71 -12.93
N CYS A 191 1.44 -15.21 -12.29
CA CYS A 191 2.78 -15.23 -12.84
C CYS A 191 3.62 -16.21 -12.01
N CYS A 192 3.68 -17.46 -12.44
CA CYS A 192 4.59 -18.44 -11.83
C CYS A 192 5.97 -18.26 -12.48
N ARG A 193 6.85 -17.46 -11.87
CA ARG A 193 8.28 -17.58 -12.15
C ARG A 193 8.84 -18.68 -11.25
N GLN A 194 8.89 -19.90 -11.78
CA GLN A 194 9.81 -20.90 -11.27
C GLN A 194 11.19 -20.51 -11.78
N THR A 195 12.03 -19.96 -10.90
CA THR A 195 13.48 -19.93 -11.09
C THR A 195 14.08 -21.10 -10.33
#